data_AF-D8KWT2-F1
#
_entry.id   AF-D8KWT2-F1
#
_cell.length_a   1.000
_cell.length_b   1.000
_cell.length_c   1.000
_cell.angle_alpha   90.00
_cell.angle_beta   90.00
_cell.angle_gamma   90.00
#
_symmetry.space_group_name_H-M   'P 1'
#
loop_
_entity.id
_entity.type
_entity.pdbx_description
1 polymer ?
#
loop_
_entity_poly.entity_id
_entity_poly.type
_entity_poly.pdbx_seq_one_letter_code
_entity_poly.pdbx_strand_id
1 'polypeptide(L)' 'IDSTGKQKWRLVVDFRKLNEKTIDDKYPIPNISDILDKLGNCNYFTTLDLASGFYQCQMNESDIHKTAFTVEHGHFEFLR' A
#
# COMPACT_ATOMS: atom_id res chain seq x y z
N ILE A 1 -0.31 18.62 7.93
CA ILE A 1 -0.08 18.52 9.39
C ILE A 1 -0.36 17.07 9.75
N ASP A 2 0.62 16.34 10.29
CA ASP A 2 0.40 14.97 10.73
C ASP A 2 -0.43 14.93 12.03
N SER A 3 -0.79 13.74 12.51
CA SER A 3 -1.54 13.56 13.76
C SER A 3 -0.81 14.09 15.00
N THR A 4 0.45 14.51 14.87
CA THR A 4 1.29 15.08 15.94
C THR A 4 1.42 16.60 15.84
N GLY A 5 0.73 17.25 14.89
CA GLY A 5 0.76 18.70 14.73
C GLY A 5 1.97 19.22 13.94
N LYS A 6 2.82 18.36 13.37
CA LYS A 6 3.99 18.78 12.59
C LYS A 6 3.70 18.85 11.10
N GLN A 7 4.33 19.80 10.41
CA GLN A 7 4.35 19.83 8.95
C GLN A 7 5.32 18.75 8.44
N LYS A 8 4.80 17.84 7.62
CA LYS A 8 5.54 16.75 6.99
C LYS A 8 5.20 16.74 5.50
N TRP A 9 6.23 16.74 4.66
CA TRP A 9 6.10 16.56 3.22
C TRP A 9 5.94 15.07 2.88
N ARG A 10 5.07 14.74 1.93
CA ARG A 10 4.86 13.39 1.42
C ARG A 10 5.14 13.38 -0.07
N LEU A 11 5.96 12.43 -0.52
CA LEU A 11 6.11 12.14 -1.94
C LEU A 11 4.83 11.47 -2.42
N VAL A 12 4.23 12.00 -3.47
CA VAL A 12 3.04 11.42 -4.11
C VAL A 12 3.37 11.27 -5.59
N VAL A 13 3.40 10.01 -6.05
CA VAL A 13 3.64 9.68 -7.46
C VAL A 13 2.29 9.47 -8.14
N ASP A 14 2.10 10.09 -9.30
CA ASP A 14 0.87 9.97 -10.07
C ASP A 14 0.87 8.70 -10.94
N PHE A 15 0.32 7.62 -10.41
CA PHE A 15 0.17 6.34 -11.10
C PHE A 15 -1.16 6.18 -11.87
N ARG A 16 -1.97 7.23 -12.07
CA ARG A 16 -3.29 7.08 -12.73
C ARG A 16 -3.20 6.42 -14.11
N LYS A 17 -2.29 6.89 -14.96
CA LYS A 17 -2.06 6.32 -16.31
C LYS A 17 -1.48 4.89 -16.27
N LEU A 18 -0.72 4.57 -15.22
CA LEU A 18 -0.19 3.22 -15.03
C LEU A 18 -1.33 2.29 -14.62
N ASN A 19 -2.15 2.70 -13.65
CA ASN A 19 -3.28 1.92 -13.13
C ASN A 19 -4.32 1.61 -14.22
N GLU A 20 -4.54 2.50 -15.19
CA GLU A 20 -5.41 2.25 -16.35
C GLU A 20 -4.93 1.09 -17.24
N LYS A 21 -3.62 0.82 -17.26
CA LYS A 21 -3.01 -0.26 -18.06
C LYS A 21 -2.77 -1.54 -17.25
N THR A 22 -2.86 -1.45 -15.93
CA THR A 22 -2.67 -2.58 -15.02
C THR A 22 -3.94 -3.41 -14.95
N ILE A 23 -3.79 -4.73 -14.85
CA ILE A 23 -4.92 -5.63 -14.61
C ILE A 23 -5.37 -5.45 -13.17
N ASP A 24 -6.65 -5.14 -12.99
CA ASP A 24 -7.25 -4.97 -11.67
C ASP A 24 -7.21 -6.29 -10.89
N ASP A 25 -6.60 -6.27 -9.70
CA ASP A 25 -6.58 -7.41 -8.79
C ASP A 25 -7.85 -7.41 -7.96
N LYS A 26 -8.80 -8.26 -8.37
CA LYS A 26 -10.08 -8.42 -7.69
C LYS A 26 -9.98 -9.45 -6.56
N TYR A 27 -9.02 -9.29 -5.67
CA TYR A 27 -9.00 -10.08 -4.45
C TYR A 27 -10.19 -9.66 -3.57
N PRO A 28 -11.13 -10.57 -3.27
CA PRO A 28 -12.30 -10.21 -2.49
C PRO A 28 -11.88 -9.91 -1.05
N ILE A 29 -11.91 -8.63 -0.68
CA ILE A 29 -11.75 -8.22 0.72
C ILE A 29 -13.02 -8.69 1.44
N PRO A 30 -12.91 -9.53 2.48
CA PRO A 30 -14.07 -10.04 3.20
C PRO A 30 -14.87 -8.91 3.83
N ASN A 31 -16.19 -9.09 3.93
CA ASN A 31 -17.04 -8.12 4.60
C ASN A 31 -16.64 -8.03 6.09
N ILE A 32 -16.64 -6.82 6.64
CA ILE A 32 -16.30 -6.59 8.04
C ILE A 32 -17.17 -7.44 8.99
N SER A 33 -18.46 -7.64 8.66
CA SER A 33 -19.35 -8.50 9.44
C SER A 33 -18.86 -9.95 9.46
N ASP A 34 -18.45 -10.50 8.31
CA ASP A 34 -17.94 -11.88 8.21
C ASP A 34 -16.63 -12.07 9.00
N ILE A 35 -15.80 -11.03 9.07
CA ILE A 35 -14.56 -11.03 9.86
C ILE A 35 -14.91 -11.05 11.36
N LEU A 36 -15.85 -10.21 11.78
CA LEU A 36 -16.27 -10.08 13.19
C LEU A 36 -17.03 -11.32 13.70
N ASP A 37 -17.86 -11.94 12.86
CA ASP A 37 -18.58 -13.17 13.23
C ASP A 37 -17.61 -14.33 13.49
N LYS A 38 -16.50 -14.41 12.73
CA LYS A 38 -15.42 -15.39 12.99
C LYS A 38 -14.67 -15.15 14.30
N LEU A 39 -14.67 -13.91 14.80
CA LEU A 39 -14.00 -13.50 16.03
C LEU A 39 -14.85 -13.74 17.28
N GLY A 40 -16.18 -13.89 17.15
CA GLY A 40 -17.16 -13.84 18.24
C GLY A 40 -17.03 -14.87 19.39
N ASN A 41 -16.16 -15.88 19.25
CA ASN A 41 -15.95 -16.93 20.28
C ASN A 41 -14.55 -16.89 20.94
N CYS A 42 -13.76 -15.84 20.72
CA CYS A 42 -12.43 -15.72 21.32
C CYS A 42 -12.46 -14.92 22.63
N ASN A 43 -11.77 -15.41 23.66
CA ASN A 43 -11.65 -14.72 24.96
C ASN A 43 -10.60 -13.58 24.94
N TYR A 44 -9.69 -13.59 23.97
CA TYR A 44 -8.61 -12.62 23.84
C TYR A 44 -8.41 -12.27 22.38
N PHE A 45 -8.21 -10.99 22.10
CA PHE A 45 -7.92 -10.47 20.77
C PHE A 45 -6.56 -9.77 20.78
N THR A 46 -5.82 -9.92 19.69
CA THR A 46 -4.61 -9.15 19.44
C THR A 46 -4.67 -8.60 18.03
N THR A 47 -4.44 -7.31 17.89
CA THR A 47 -4.39 -6.62 16.60
C THR A 47 -2.94 -6.32 16.25
N LEU A 48 -2.53 -6.69 15.05
CA LEU A 48 -1.22 -6.37 14.51
C LEU A 48 -1.41 -5.43 13.31
N ASP A 49 -0.74 -4.29 13.34
CA ASP A 49 -0.67 -3.36 12.20
C ASP A 49 0.72 -3.44 11.57
N LEU A 50 0.77 -3.68 10.26
CA LEU A 50 2.02 -3.70 9.51
C LEU A 50 2.37 -2.27 9.12
N ALA A 51 3.25 -1.65 9.92
CA ALA A 51 3.70 -0.30 9.66
C ALA A 51 4.34 -0.18 8.26
N SER A 52 3.80 0.71 7.43
CA SER A 52 4.28 0.92 6.06
C SER A 52 4.25 -0.36 5.19
N GLY A 53 3.19 -1.18 5.31
CA GLY A 53 3.08 -2.49 4.66
C GLY A 53 3.40 -2.51 3.16
N PHE A 54 3.01 -1.48 2.40
CA PHE A 54 3.33 -1.37 0.98
C PHE A 54 4.83 -1.38 0.68
N TYR A 55 5.67 -0.83 1.57
CA TYR A 55 7.13 -0.80 1.39
C TYR A 55 7.84 -2.06 1.90
N GLN A 56 7.09 -3.03 2.45
CA GLN A 56 7.65 -4.30 2.93
C GLN A 56 7.63 -5.38 1.83
N CYS A 57 6.56 -5.42 1.04
CA CYS A 57 6.43 -6.28 -0.14
C CYS A 57 7.53 -5.96 -1.15
N GLN A 58 7.94 -6.93 -1.97
CA GLN A 58 8.89 -6.71 -3.06
C GLN A 58 8.15 -6.60 -4.38
N MET A 59 8.57 -5.67 -5.23
CA MET A 59 8.12 -5.62 -6.61
C MET A 59 8.70 -6.80 -7.38
N ASN A 60 7.92 -7.33 -8.32
CA ASN A 60 8.43 -8.30 -9.28
C ASN A 60 9.51 -7.64 -10.14
N GLU A 61 10.67 -8.29 -10.30
CA GLU A 61 11.82 -7.76 -11.05
C GLU A 61 11.45 -7.28 -12.47
N SER A 62 10.51 -7.97 -13.11
CA SER A 62 10.02 -7.62 -14.45
C SER A 62 9.13 -6.37 -14.48
N ASP A 63 8.56 -5.96 -13.35
CA ASP A 63 7.60 -4.85 -13.23
C ASP A 63 8.18 -3.59 -12.58
N ILE A 64 9.39 -3.65 -12.00
CA ILE A 64 10.06 -2.52 -11.33
C ILE A 64 10.05 -1.27 -12.21
N HIS A 65 10.46 -1.40 -13.48
CA HIS A 65 10.57 -0.29 -14.43
C HIS A 65 9.24 0.43 -14.69
N LYS A 66 8.09 -0.22 -14.45
CA LYS A 66 6.75 0.39 -14.62
C LYS A 66 6.45 1.42 -13.53
N THR A 67 7.12 1.32 -12.39
CA THR A 67 6.97 2.22 -11.24
C THR A 67 7.88 3.45 -11.28
N ALA A 68 8.63 3.62 -12.39
CA ALA A 68 9.60 4.69 -12.53
C ALA A 68 8.95 6.09 -12.43
N PHE A 69 9.60 6.99 -11.69
CA PHE A 69 9.21 8.38 -11.54
C PHE A 69 10.42 9.31 -11.65
N THR A 70 10.15 10.54 -12.08
CA THR A 70 11.19 11.57 -12.29
C THR A 70 11.06 12.64 -11.22
N VAL A 71 12.18 13.03 -10.65
CA VAL A 71 12.34 14.23 -9.83
C VAL A 71 13.37 15.14 -10.49
N GLU A 72 13.48 16.39 -10.05
CA GLU A 72 14.36 17.41 -10.65
C GLU A 72 15.83 16.95 -10.81
N HIS A 73 16.28 16.01 -9.99
CA HIS A 73 17.67 15.54 -9.96
C HIS A 73 17.83 14.04 -10.25
N GLY A 74 16.83 13.38 -10.82
CA GLY A 74 17.00 11.98 -11.21
C GLY A 74 15.73 11.22 -11.54
N HIS A 75 15.95 9.97 -11.95
CA HIS A 75 14.91 8.98 -12.20
C HIS A 75 15.07 7.84 -11.21
N PHE A 76 13.98 7.46 -10.56
CA PHE A 76 13.95 6.44 -9.53
C PHE A 76 12.79 5.48 -9.78
N GLU A 77 12.91 4.27 -9.25
CA GLU A 77 11.93 3.20 -9.36
C GLU A 77 11.74 2.52 -8.00
N PHE A 78 10.58 1.90 -7.78
CA PHE A 78 10.29 1.18 -6.56
C PHE A 78 10.74 -0.28 -6.68
N LEU A 79 11.53 -0.73 -5.70
CA LEU A 79 11.93 -2.14 -5.54
C LEU A 79 10.98 -2.92 -4.60
N ARG A 80 10.07 -2.18 -3.96
CA ARG A 80 9.15 -2.65 -2.91
C ARG A 80 7.74 -2.22 -3.24
#